data_AF-C1EHM5-F1
#
_entry.id   AF-C1EHM5-F1
#
_cell.length_a   1.000
_cell.length_b   1.000
_cell.length_c   1.000
_cell.angle_alpha   90.00
_cell.angle_beta   90.00
_cell.angle_gamma   90.00
#
_symmetry.space_group_name_H-M   'P 1'
#
loop_
_entity.id
_entity.type
_entity.pdbx_description
1 polymer ?
#
loop_
_entity_poly.entity_id
_entity_poly.type
_entity_poly.pdbx_seq_one_letter_code
_entity_poly.pdbx_strand_id
1 'polypeptide(L)'
;MVVESGHTYERSAILSHFGRNGAKDPLTRLALSSTKVMTNWAVRQIVRDWLDKHSDVTPDGWDSRELLEPSKDDGTHMVERDDAGVLRTWRAMCPELQERWPEAARPEDWRGVKWENGRVVELVLDGFGLSGGVPADINQLTSLQRLWLGYNELTSLPAEIGQLTSLQWLYLCGNQLTSVPAAIRELRAAGCRVDLDRGVTVDE
;
A
#
# COMPACT_ATOMS: atom_id res chain seq x y z
N MET A 1 -9.46 -52.15 -4.13
CA MET A 1 -10.44 -51.26 -4.78
C MET A 1 -9.95 -49.85 -4.50
N VAL A 2 -9.18 -49.29 -5.43
CA VAL A 2 -8.59 -47.95 -5.32
C VAL A 2 -9.68 -46.98 -5.72
N VAL A 3 -10.07 -46.08 -4.82
CA VAL A 3 -11.02 -45.02 -5.16
C VAL A 3 -10.22 -43.93 -5.86
N GLU A 4 -10.19 -43.98 -7.19
CA GLU A 4 -9.84 -42.84 -8.02
C GLU A 4 -10.93 -41.77 -7.85
N SER A 5 -10.56 -40.64 -7.27
CA SER A 5 -11.35 -39.41 -7.40
C SER A 5 -10.43 -38.20 -7.27
N GLY A 6 -9.53 -38.04 -8.23
CA GLY A 6 -8.83 -36.78 -8.47
C GLY A 6 -9.49 -36.08 -9.65
N HIS A 7 -10.42 -35.15 -9.40
CA HIS A 7 -10.95 -34.32 -10.47
C HIS A 7 -9.92 -33.23 -10.77
N THR A 8 -9.22 -33.35 -11.89
CA THR A 8 -8.30 -32.32 -12.39
C THR A 8 -9.10 -31.22 -13.07
N TYR A 9 -8.94 -29.97 -12.60
CA TYR A 9 -9.60 -28.80 -13.21
C TYR A 9 -8.56 -27.95 -13.94
N GLU A 10 -8.80 -27.67 -15.22
CA GLU A 10 -7.97 -26.76 -16.00
C GLU A 10 -8.10 -25.31 -15.50
N ARG A 11 -7.02 -24.52 -15.61
CA ARG A 11 -6.96 -23.09 -15.23
C ARG A 11 -8.15 -22.27 -15.74
N SER A 12 -8.58 -22.48 -16.97
CA SER A 12 -9.71 -21.81 -17.60
C SER A 12 -11.04 -22.14 -16.92
N ALA A 13 -11.20 -23.37 -16.44
CA ALA A 13 -12.40 -23.84 -15.76
C ALA A 13 -12.55 -23.24 -14.36
N ILE A 14 -11.45 -23.13 -13.60
CA ILE A 14 -11.44 -22.50 -12.27
C ILE A 14 -11.77 -20.99 -12.37
N LEU A 15 -11.18 -20.29 -13.35
CA LEU A 15 -11.49 -18.88 -13.59
C LEU A 15 -12.91 -18.66 -14.12
N SER A 16 -13.40 -19.58 -14.95
CA SER A 16 -14.81 -19.57 -15.35
C SER A 16 -15.73 -19.83 -14.17
N HIS A 17 -15.35 -20.66 -13.20
CA HIS A 17 -16.12 -20.90 -11.98
C HIS A 17 -16.21 -19.63 -11.13
N PHE A 18 -15.09 -18.97 -10.88
CA PHE A 18 -15.07 -17.68 -10.16
C PHE A 18 -15.85 -16.59 -10.90
N GLY A 19 -15.72 -16.50 -12.22
CA GLY A 19 -16.50 -15.57 -13.05
C GLY A 19 -18.01 -15.85 -12.99
N ARG A 20 -18.44 -17.12 -13.06
CA ARG A 20 -19.84 -17.52 -12.96
C ARG A 20 -20.43 -17.29 -11.57
N ASN A 21 -19.60 -17.41 -10.53
CA ASN A 21 -19.99 -17.14 -9.14
C ASN A 21 -19.82 -15.66 -8.74
N GLY A 22 -19.59 -14.77 -9.71
CA GLY A 22 -19.58 -13.33 -9.50
C GLY A 22 -18.38 -12.81 -8.70
N ALA A 23 -17.29 -13.58 -8.60
CA ALA A 23 -16.09 -13.15 -7.91
C ALA A 23 -15.42 -11.99 -8.67
N LYS A 24 -15.17 -10.90 -7.94
CA LYS A 24 -14.61 -9.66 -8.47
C LYS A 24 -13.24 -9.42 -7.86
N ASP A 25 -12.36 -8.79 -8.64
CA ASP A 25 -11.09 -8.28 -8.16
C ASP A 25 -11.37 -7.23 -7.05
N PRO A 26 -10.79 -7.38 -5.85
CA PRO A 26 -11.08 -6.49 -4.73
C PRO A 26 -10.65 -5.03 -4.96
N LEU A 27 -9.63 -4.81 -5.79
CA LEU A 27 -9.05 -3.49 -6.05
C LEU A 27 -9.76 -2.78 -7.19
N THR A 28 -10.06 -3.50 -8.28
CA THR A 28 -10.62 -2.91 -9.50
C THR A 28 -12.12 -3.16 -9.66
N ARG A 29 -12.71 -4.04 -8.84
CA ARG A 29 -14.11 -4.50 -8.92
C ARG A 29 -14.50 -5.13 -10.27
N LEU A 30 -13.54 -5.40 -11.14
CA LEU A 30 -13.71 -6.10 -12.40
C LEU A 30 -13.87 -7.61 -12.17
N ALA A 31 -14.49 -8.31 -13.11
CA ALA A 31 -14.60 -9.76 -13.03
C ALA A 31 -13.20 -10.41 -13.09
N LEU A 32 -12.94 -11.37 -12.20
CA LEU A 32 -11.66 -12.11 -12.16
C LEU A 32 -11.36 -12.87 -13.46
N SER A 33 -12.33 -13.03 -14.35
CA SER A 33 -12.17 -13.61 -15.67
C SER A 33 -11.41 -12.72 -16.67
N SER A 34 -11.25 -11.41 -16.39
CA SER A 34 -10.72 -10.41 -17.34
C SER A 34 -9.34 -9.87 -16.95
N THR A 35 -8.99 -9.91 -15.66
CA THR A 35 -7.72 -9.36 -15.18
C THR A 35 -6.61 -10.37 -15.39
N LYS A 36 -5.38 -9.93 -15.69
CA LYS A 36 -4.18 -10.78 -15.73
C LYS A 36 -3.94 -11.35 -14.32
N VAL A 37 -4.63 -12.44 -13.99
CA VAL A 37 -4.91 -13.02 -12.65
C VAL A 37 -3.66 -13.23 -11.77
N MET A 38 -2.48 -13.31 -12.37
CA MET A 38 -1.29 -13.79 -11.67
C MET A 38 -0.29 -12.72 -11.22
N THR A 39 -0.52 -11.43 -11.47
CA THR A 39 0.32 -10.36 -10.88
C THR A 39 -0.32 -9.70 -9.66
N ASN A 40 -1.61 -9.96 -9.38
CA ASN A 40 -2.32 -9.38 -8.25
C ASN A 40 -2.39 -10.36 -7.06
N TRP A 41 -1.74 -10.00 -5.96
CA TRP A 41 -1.66 -10.81 -4.74
C TRP A 41 -3.03 -11.11 -4.11
N ALA A 42 -3.98 -10.17 -4.18
CA ALA A 42 -5.33 -10.35 -3.61
C ALA A 42 -6.10 -11.48 -4.33
N VAL A 43 -5.88 -11.63 -5.63
CA VAL A 43 -6.49 -12.71 -6.43
C VAL A 43 -5.87 -14.07 -6.11
N ARG A 44 -4.56 -14.10 -5.82
CA ARG A 44 -3.88 -15.34 -5.39
C ARG A 44 -4.42 -15.87 -4.06
N GLN A 45 -4.84 -15.00 -3.13
CA GLN A 45 -5.44 -15.42 -1.86
C GLN A 45 -6.84 -16.02 -2.04
N ILE A 46 -7.69 -15.40 -2.86
CA ILE A 46 -9.03 -15.93 -3.18
C ILE A 46 -8.95 -17.34 -3.78
N VAL A 47 -7.97 -17.55 -4.67
CA VAL A 47 -7.73 -18.85 -5.30
C VAL A 47 -7.21 -19.88 -4.29
N ARG A 48 -6.32 -19.50 -3.37
CA ARG A 48 -5.81 -20.38 -2.30
C ARG A 48 -6.90 -20.77 -1.30
N ASP A 49 -7.67 -19.82 -0.81
CA ASP A 49 -8.79 -20.05 0.11
C ASP A 49 -9.85 -21.00 -0.48
N TRP A 50 -10.04 -20.97 -1.80
CA TRP A 50 -10.97 -21.86 -2.47
C TRP A 50 -10.40 -23.28 -2.59
N LEU A 51 -9.11 -23.43 -2.92
CA LEU A 51 -8.44 -24.74 -3.00
C LEU A 51 -8.33 -25.42 -1.63
N ASP A 52 -8.08 -24.67 -0.56
CA ASP A 52 -8.07 -25.22 0.81
C ASP A 52 -9.44 -25.81 1.20
N LYS A 53 -10.53 -25.23 0.68
CA LYS A 53 -11.89 -25.74 0.87
C LYS A 53 -12.27 -26.88 -0.08
N HIS A 54 -11.47 -27.13 -1.12
CA HIS A 54 -11.69 -28.14 -2.15
C HIS A 54 -10.39 -28.94 -2.37
N SER A 55 -9.96 -29.65 -1.33
CA SER A 55 -8.70 -30.42 -1.31
C SER A 55 -8.67 -31.62 -2.27
N ASP A 56 -9.82 -31.96 -2.86
CA ASP A 56 -10.00 -32.94 -3.92
C ASP A 56 -9.69 -32.39 -5.32
N VAL A 57 -9.53 -31.07 -5.45
CA VAL A 57 -9.21 -30.39 -6.71
C VAL A 57 -7.69 -30.23 -6.84
N THR A 58 -7.13 -30.84 -7.87
CA THR A 58 -5.72 -30.62 -8.25
C THR A 58 -5.69 -29.70 -9.48
N PRO A 59 -5.13 -28.48 -9.40
CA PRO A 59 -5.07 -27.56 -10.53
C PRO A 59 -4.06 -28.07 -11.57
N ASP A 60 -4.53 -28.33 -12.79
CA ASP A 60 -3.67 -28.75 -13.90
C ASP A 60 -3.24 -27.53 -14.75
N GLY A 61 -2.00 -27.56 -15.26
CA GLY A 61 -1.36 -26.43 -15.96
C GLY A 61 -0.85 -25.32 -15.03
N TRP A 62 -0.81 -25.55 -13.72
CA TRP A 62 -0.11 -24.73 -12.71
C TRP A 62 1.17 -25.44 -12.27
N ASP A 63 1.95 -25.90 -13.25
CA ASP A 63 3.09 -26.82 -13.08
C ASP A 63 4.34 -26.15 -12.48
N SER A 64 4.12 -25.14 -11.66
CA SER A 64 5.14 -24.50 -10.88
C SER A 64 4.52 -24.28 -9.52
N ARG A 65 4.78 -25.25 -8.65
CA ARG A 65 4.86 -25.00 -7.21
C ARG A 65 5.61 -23.68 -6.95
N GLU A 66 6.53 -23.26 -7.80
CA GLU A 66 7.13 -21.90 -7.87
C GLU A 66 6.16 -20.68 -7.92
N LEU A 67 4.91 -20.82 -8.37
CA LEU A 67 3.89 -19.75 -8.40
C LEU A 67 2.97 -19.73 -7.17
N LEU A 68 2.96 -20.82 -6.39
CA LEU A 68 2.15 -21.00 -5.17
C LEU A 68 2.99 -21.23 -3.91
N GLU A 69 4.25 -21.60 -4.07
CA GLU A 69 5.26 -21.64 -3.02
C GLU A 69 5.50 -20.20 -2.60
N PRO A 70 5.45 -19.91 -1.30
CA PRO A 70 5.96 -18.64 -0.82
C PRO A 70 7.40 -18.56 -1.32
N SER A 71 7.78 -17.42 -1.91
CA SER A 71 9.19 -17.04 -1.94
C SER A 71 9.79 -17.41 -0.58
N LYS A 72 11.01 -17.95 -0.55
CA LYS A 72 11.76 -18.21 0.68
C LYS A 72 12.12 -16.89 1.40
N ASP A 73 11.11 -16.09 1.67
CA ASP A 73 11.09 -14.93 2.54
C ASP A 73 10.03 -15.24 3.59
N ASP A 74 10.57 -15.77 4.67
CA ASP A 74 10.02 -16.07 5.99
C ASP A 74 8.72 -15.33 6.37
N GLY A 75 7.57 -15.99 6.17
CA GLY A 75 6.46 -15.97 7.15
C GLY A 75 5.83 -14.66 7.64
N THR A 76 6.19 -13.48 7.12
CA THR A 76 5.77 -12.17 7.70
C THR A 76 4.62 -11.48 6.99
N HIS A 77 4.07 -12.02 5.89
CA HIS A 77 2.87 -11.46 5.29
C HIS A 77 1.58 -11.89 6.01
N MET A 78 1.54 -11.59 7.31
CA MET A 78 0.41 -10.88 7.89
C MET A 78 0.07 -9.69 6.99
N VAL A 79 -1.15 -9.17 7.03
CA VAL A 79 -1.41 -7.80 6.58
C VAL A 79 -0.34 -6.92 7.24
N GLU A 80 0.64 -6.42 6.47
CA GLU A 80 1.74 -5.61 6.99
C GLU A 80 1.13 -4.30 7.51
N ARG A 81 0.66 -4.32 8.76
CA ARG A 81 0.38 -3.17 9.60
C ARG A 81 1.71 -2.59 10.10
N ASP A 82 2.65 -2.46 9.19
CA ASP A 82 3.98 -1.93 9.45
C ASP A 82 4.25 -0.78 8.49
N ASP A 83 5.30 -0.04 8.81
CA ASP A 83 5.63 1.20 8.13
C ASP A 83 5.96 0.98 6.65
N ALA A 84 6.45 -0.21 6.27
CA ALA A 84 6.76 -0.58 4.89
C ALA A 84 5.49 -0.73 4.05
N GLY A 85 4.41 -1.26 4.64
CA GLY A 85 3.09 -1.32 4.02
C GLY A 85 2.59 0.07 3.60
N VAL A 86 2.70 1.05 4.50
CA VAL A 86 2.30 2.46 4.22
C VAL A 86 3.10 3.04 3.06
N LEU A 87 4.43 2.83 3.04
CA LEU A 87 5.28 3.35 1.97
C LEU A 87 4.94 2.69 0.62
N ARG A 88 4.66 1.39 0.59
CA ARG A 88 4.23 0.71 -0.64
C ARG A 88 2.87 1.23 -1.13
N THR A 89 1.93 1.52 -0.22
CA THR A 89 0.67 2.17 -0.56
C THR A 89 0.91 3.54 -1.20
N TRP A 90 1.76 4.37 -0.58
CA TRP A 90 2.08 5.68 -1.13
C TRP A 90 2.73 5.58 -2.52
N ARG A 91 3.68 4.65 -2.67
CA ARG A 91 4.29 4.32 -3.97
C ARG A 91 3.24 3.99 -5.04
N ALA A 92 2.25 3.16 -4.69
CA ALA A 92 1.22 2.75 -5.63
C ALA A 92 0.31 3.91 -6.04
N MET A 93 0.11 4.91 -5.17
CA MET A 93 -0.72 6.09 -5.43
C MET A 93 -0.04 7.14 -6.32
N CYS A 94 1.29 7.23 -6.28
CA CYS A 94 2.04 8.30 -6.95
C CYS A 94 3.02 7.73 -8.00
N PRO A 95 2.79 7.94 -9.31
CA PRO A 95 3.72 7.55 -10.36
C PRO A 95 5.15 8.08 -10.12
N GLU A 96 5.29 9.28 -9.57
CA GLU A 96 6.57 9.93 -9.27
C GLU A 96 7.37 9.16 -8.22
N LEU A 97 6.68 8.53 -7.26
CA LEU A 97 7.32 7.63 -6.30
C LEU A 97 7.70 6.30 -6.93
N GLN A 98 6.94 5.77 -7.90
CA GLN A 98 7.29 4.51 -8.58
C GLN A 98 8.64 4.61 -9.31
N GLU A 99 8.97 5.78 -9.85
CA GLU A 99 10.26 6.05 -10.50
C GLU A 99 11.41 6.16 -9.50
N ARG A 100 11.15 6.70 -8.30
CA ARG A 100 12.17 6.98 -7.26
C ARG A 100 12.36 5.85 -6.27
N TRP A 101 11.36 5.00 -6.10
CA TRP A 101 11.31 3.87 -5.20
C TRP A 101 11.17 2.60 -6.06
N PRO A 102 12.28 1.94 -6.44
CA PRO A 102 12.23 0.76 -7.27
C PRO A 102 11.49 -0.39 -6.57
N GLU A 103 10.64 -1.10 -7.30
CA GLU A 103 9.88 -2.24 -6.76
C GLU A 103 10.79 -3.37 -6.25
N ALA A 104 11.94 -3.55 -6.89
CA ALA A 104 12.94 -4.55 -6.50
C ALA A 104 13.76 -4.14 -5.26
N ALA A 105 13.71 -2.86 -4.85
CA ALA A 105 14.44 -2.35 -3.69
C ALA A 105 13.58 -2.45 -2.43
N ARG A 106 14.24 -2.69 -1.29
CA ARG A 106 13.57 -2.70 0.01
C ARG A 106 13.17 -1.26 0.41
N PRO A 107 12.04 -1.04 1.10
CA PRO A 107 11.61 0.29 1.56
C PRO A 107 12.63 1.02 2.45
N GLU A 108 13.55 0.29 3.06
CA GLU A 108 14.68 0.81 3.83
C GLU A 108 15.73 1.50 2.95
N ASP A 109 15.86 1.08 1.70
CA ASP A 109 16.81 1.62 0.72
C ASP A 109 16.18 2.72 -0.15
N TRP A 110 14.88 2.98 0.03
CA TRP A 110 14.16 3.97 -0.75
C TRP A 110 14.65 5.38 -0.45
N ARG A 111 14.87 6.15 -1.51
CA ARG A 111 15.37 7.51 -1.39
C ARG A 111 14.42 8.35 -0.53
N GLY A 112 15.00 9.02 0.48
CA GLY A 112 14.25 9.89 1.37
C GLY A 112 13.57 9.17 2.51
N VAL A 113 13.77 7.86 2.70
CA VAL A 113 13.20 7.12 3.82
C VAL A 113 14.30 6.80 4.83
N LYS A 114 14.10 7.20 6.09
CA LYS A 114 15.01 6.87 7.18
C LYS A 114 14.30 5.96 8.18
N TRP A 115 14.97 4.86 8.50
CA TRP A 115 14.51 3.86 9.45
C TRP A 115 15.36 3.87 10.72
N GLU A 116 14.72 3.66 11.86
CA GLU A 116 15.35 3.37 13.15
C GLU A 116 14.56 2.28 13.86
N ASN A 117 15.25 1.22 14.34
CA ASN A 117 14.64 0.11 15.06
C ASN A 117 13.43 -0.53 14.35
N GLY A 118 13.47 -0.63 13.02
CA GLY A 118 12.39 -1.21 12.23
C GLY A 118 11.16 -0.31 12.06
N ARG A 119 11.29 0.99 12.34
CA ARG A 119 10.24 2.00 12.13
C ARG A 119 10.76 3.15 11.27
N VAL A 120 9.88 3.77 10.50
CA VAL A 120 10.18 4.99 9.75
C VAL A 120 10.13 6.16 10.71
N VAL A 121 11.25 6.87 10.82
CA VAL A 121 11.39 8.04 11.70
C VAL A 121 11.46 9.35 10.93
N GLU A 122 11.83 9.31 9.66
CA GLU A 122 11.91 10.49 8.82
C GLU A 122 11.64 10.17 7.35
N LEU A 123 10.85 11.04 6.73
CA LEU A 123 10.55 11.04 5.31
C LEU A 123 10.94 12.38 4.70
N VAL A 124 11.88 12.36 3.75
CA VAL A 124 12.39 13.52 3.01
C VAL A 124 12.02 13.36 1.53
N LEU A 125 10.87 13.91 1.16
CA LEU A 125 10.30 13.81 -0.19
C LEU A 125 10.15 15.19 -0.85
N ASP A 126 11.00 16.14 -0.47
CA ASP A 126 11.00 17.48 -1.05
C ASP A 126 11.36 17.44 -2.54
N GLY A 127 10.60 18.13 -3.39
CA GLY A 127 10.90 18.22 -4.81
C GLY A 127 10.77 16.90 -5.58
N PHE A 128 9.90 15.99 -5.11
CA PHE A 128 9.59 14.76 -5.82
C PHE A 128 8.55 14.96 -6.92
N GLY A 129 7.92 16.14 -6.98
CA GLY A 129 6.84 16.42 -7.92
C GLY A 129 5.55 15.69 -7.55
N LEU A 130 5.34 15.41 -6.25
CA LEU A 130 4.19 14.65 -5.80
C LEU A 130 2.90 15.41 -6.13
N SER A 131 2.18 14.91 -7.13
CA SER A 131 0.88 15.43 -7.57
C SER A 131 -0.29 14.66 -6.93
N GLY A 132 -0.04 13.40 -6.56
CA GLY A 132 -0.96 12.59 -5.75
C GLY A 132 -0.99 13.03 -4.27
N GLY A 133 -2.07 12.72 -3.56
CA GLY A 133 -2.19 13.04 -2.14
C GLY A 133 -1.34 12.14 -1.23
N VAL A 134 -1.21 12.53 0.04
CA VAL A 134 -0.66 11.69 1.10
C VAL A 134 -1.70 10.60 1.46
N PRO A 135 -1.30 9.32 1.63
CA PRO A 135 -2.24 8.25 1.99
C PRO A 135 -2.88 8.49 3.36
N ALA A 136 -4.16 8.10 3.51
CA ALA A 136 -4.86 8.18 4.80
C ALA A 136 -4.20 7.28 5.87
N ASP A 137 -3.59 6.16 5.46
CA ASP A 137 -2.87 5.25 6.35
C ASP A 137 -1.52 5.81 6.86
N ILE A 138 -1.18 7.07 6.56
CA ILE A 138 0.03 7.72 7.07
C ILE A 138 0.09 7.72 8.61
N ASN A 139 -1.07 7.73 9.29
CA ASN A 139 -1.17 7.64 10.74
C ASN A 139 -0.54 6.36 11.34
N GLN A 140 -0.33 5.31 10.55
CA GLN A 140 0.30 4.08 11.01
C GLN A 140 1.81 4.25 11.23
N LEU A 141 2.43 5.30 10.66
CA LEU A 141 3.82 5.70 10.91
C LEU A 141 3.99 6.36 12.28
N THR A 142 3.63 5.63 13.33
CA THR A 142 3.54 6.12 14.72
C THR A 142 4.86 6.61 15.30
N SER A 143 6.00 6.24 14.70
CA SER A 143 7.34 6.69 15.10
C SER A 143 7.90 7.82 14.24
N LEU A 144 7.14 8.32 13.25
CA LEU A 144 7.58 9.38 12.34
C LEU A 144 7.76 10.69 13.11
N GLN A 145 8.98 11.22 13.09
CA GLN A 145 9.35 12.47 13.76
C GLN A 145 9.45 13.64 12.78
N ARG A 146 9.81 13.36 11.52
CA ARG A 146 10.06 14.38 10.49
C ARG A 146 9.40 14.00 9.19
N LEU A 147 8.57 14.89 8.66
CA LEU A 147 7.92 14.74 7.36
C LEU A 147 8.16 15.98 6.52
N TRP A 148 9.01 15.85 5.51
CA TRP A 148 9.36 16.91 4.58
C TRP A 148 8.73 16.63 3.21
N LEU A 149 7.75 17.46 2.86
CA LEU A 149 6.95 17.36 1.64
C LEU A 149 6.95 18.69 0.87
N GLY A 150 7.92 19.57 1.12
CA GLY A 150 8.00 20.86 0.48
C GLY A 150 8.32 20.75 -1.01
N TYR A 151 8.03 21.82 -1.75
CA TYR A 151 8.31 21.91 -3.19
C TYR A 151 7.68 20.75 -4.00
N ASN A 152 6.45 20.36 -3.68
CA ASN A 152 5.67 19.35 -4.41
C ASN A 152 4.39 19.99 -5.00
N GLU A 153 3.49 19.19 -5.54
CA GLU A 153 2.25 19.63 -6.18
C GLU A 153 1.00 19.23 -5.37
N LEU A 154 1.15 19.06 -4.05
CA LEU A 154 0.04 18.62 -3.19
C LEU A 154 -1.06 19.67 -3.15
N THR A 155 -2.30 19.24 -3.40
CA THR A 155 -3.50 20.09 -3.37
C THR A 155 -4.35 19.88 -2.12
N SER A 156 -4.16 18.77 -1.40
CA SER A 156 -4.84 18.46 -0.15
C SER A 156 -4.01 17.56 0.76
N LEU A 157 -4.43 17.44 2.01
CA LEU A 157 -3.85 16.52 3.00
C LEU A 157 -4.96 15.71 3.69
N PRO A 158 -4.71 14.44 4.03
CA PRO A 158 -5.64 13.61 4.80
C PRO A 158 -5.75 14.13 6.24
N ALA A 159 -6.93 14.00 6.85
CA ALA A 159 -7.14 14.40 8.25
C ALA A 159 -6.31 13.53 9.22
N GLU A 160 -6.00 12.30 8.81
CA GLU A 160 -5.19 11.32 9.53
C GLU A 160 -3.76 11.81 9.80
N ILE A 161 -3.29 12.86 9.12
CA ILE A 161 -2.01 13.51 9.44
C ILE A 161 -1.95 13.99 10.90
N GLY A 162 -3.10 14.36 11.49
CA GLY A 162 -3.21 14.77 12.89
C GLY A 162 -2.88 13.69 13.90
N GLN A 163 -2.94 12.42 13.48
CA GLN A 163 -2.74 11.26 14.35
C GLN A 163 -1.27 10.83 14.44
N LEU A 164 -0.36 11.55 13.77
CA LEU A 164 1.09 11.35 13.88
C LEU A 164 1.61 11.92 15.21
N THR A 165 1.37 11.19 16.30
CA THR A 165 1.64 11.64 17.67
C THR A 165 3.12 11.88 17.98
N SER A 166 4.04 11.26 17.24
CA SER A 166 5.48 11.44 17.39
C SER A 166 6.07 12.55 16.50
N LEU A 167 5.26 13.19 15.65
CA LEU A 167 5.73 14.14 14.66
C LEU A 167 6.18 15.44 15.32
N GLN A 168 7.41 15.84 15.02
CA GLN A 168 8.04 17.06 15.55
C GLN A 168 8.16 18.14 14.48
N TRP A 169 8.33 17.74 13.21
CA TRP A 169 8.39 18.66 12.08
C TRP A 169 7.56 18.17 10.90
N LEU A 170 6.71 19.07 10.39
CA LEU A 170 5.95 18.92 9.16
C LEU A 170 6.23 20.11 8.26
N TYR A 171 6.93 19.88 7.15
CA TYR A 171 7.28 20.91 6.18
C TYR A 171 6.49 20.72 4.89
N LEU A 172 5.68 21.71 4.53
CA LEU A 172 4.74 21.67 3.40
C LEU A 172 4.85 22.90 2.50
N CYS A 173 5.82 23.78 2.72
CA CYS A 173 5.99 24.99 1.90
C CYS A 173 6.32 24.66 0.44
N GLY A 174 5.87 25.49 -0.49
CA GLY A 174 6.04 25.26 -1.92
C GLY A 174 5.13 24.16 -2.47
N ASN A 175 3.92 24.00 -1.91
CA ASN A 175 2.87 23.13 -2.46
C ASN A 175 1.73 23.96 -3.09
N GLN A 176 0.69 23.29 -3.58
CA GLN A 176 -0.53 23.91 -4.13
C GLN A 176 -1.69 23.89 -3.12
N LEU A 177 -1.37 23.81 -1.82
CA LEU A 177 -2.35 23.78 -0.73
C LEU A 177 -3.00 25.17 -0.60
N THR A 178 -4.32 25.23 -0.67
CA THR A 178 -5.10 26.43 -0.33
C THR A 178 -5.65 26.35 1.09
N SER A 179 -6.00 25.14 1.53
CA SER A 179 -6.34 24.83 2.90
C SER A 179 -5.71 23.52 3.37
N VAL A 180 -5.74 23.31 4.69
CA VAL A 180 -5.27 22.09 5.37
C VAL A 180 -6.30 21.65 6.41
N PRO A 181 -6.42 20.35 6.72
CA PRO A 181 -7.44 19.85 7.64
C PRO A 181 -7.29 20.45 9.04
N ALA A 182 -8.41 20.53 9.77
CA ALA A 182 -8.45 20.99 11.17
C ALA A 182 -7.48 20.20 12.08
N ALA A 183 -7.15 18.96 11.70
CA ALA A 183 -6.15 18.09 12.31
C ALA A 183 -4.75 18.72 12.43
N ILE A 184 -4.40 19.73 11.61
CA ILE A 184 -3.16 20.51 11.76
C ILE A 184 -3.13 21.29 13.09
N ARG A 185 -4.30 21.68 13.63
CA ARG A 185 -4.39 22.30 14.96
C ARG A 185 -3.95 21.33 16.05
N GLU A 186 -4.30 20.05 15.91
CA GLU A 186 -3.92 18.99 16.86
C GLU A 186 -2.42 18.77 16.86
N LEU A 187 -1.78 18.71 15.69
CA LEU A 187 -0.32 18.63 15.58
C LEU A 187 0.39 19.81 16.25
N ARG A 188 -0.05 21.04 15.95
CA ARG A 188 0.51 22.24 16.58
C ARG A 188 0.34 22.22 18.10
N ALA A 189 -0.82 21.78 18.59
CA ALA A 189 -1.10 21.65 20.03
C ALA A 189 -0.21 20.58 20.69
N ALA A 190 0.12 19.51 19.97
CA ALA A 190 1.07 18.48 20.41
C ALA A 190 2.55 18.92 20.37
N GLY A 191 2.83 20.16 19.94
CA GLY A 191 4.19 20.71 19.87
C GLY A 191 4.90 20.46 18.53
N CYS A 192 4.20 19.90 17.53
CA CYS A 192 4.75 19.74 16.19
C CYS A 192 4.90 21.10 15.51
N ARG A 193 6.08 21.36 14.93
CA ARG A 193 6.34 22.52 14.10
C ARG A 193 5.80 22.27 12.70
N VAL A 194 4.77 23.01 12.31
CA VAL A 194 4.13 22.91 10.99
C VAL A 194 4.42 24.17 10.18
N ASP A 195 5.21 24.02 9.12
CA ASP A 195 5.59 25.08 8.19
C ASP A 195 4.70 24.98 6.93
N LEU A 196 3.93 26.04 6.67
CA LEU A 196 3.00 26.18 5.54
C LEU A 196 3.33 27.45 4.76
N ASP A 197 2.90 27.52 3.50
CA ASP A 197 2.96 28.77 2.73
C ASP A 197 2.06 29.85 3.30
N ARG A 198 2.40 31.11 3.02
CA ARG A 198 1.61 32.25 3.46
C ARG A 198 0.24 32.23 2.77
N GLY A 199 -0.83 32.32 3.57
CA GLY A 199 -2.20 32.38 3.06
C GLY A 199 -2.93 31.05 3.03
N VAL A 200 -2.25 29.93 3.35
CA VAL A 200 -2.92 28.64 3.57
C VAL A 200 -3.79 28.72 4.82
N THR A 201 -5.08 28.43 4.68
CA THR A 201 -6.04 28.43 5.79
C THR A 201 -6.15 27.05 6.42
N VAL A 202 -6.57 26.98 7.69
CA VAL A 202 -6.92 25.70 8.33
C VAL A 202 -8.43 25.56 8.26
N ASP A 203 -8.91 24.42 7.77
CA ASP A 203 -10.34 24.09 7.69
C ASP A 203 -11.01 24.25 9.06
N GLU A 204 -12.31 24.57 9.05
CA GLU A 204 -13.09 24.88 10.25
C GLU A 204 -13.17 23.71 11.24
#